data_AF-A0A078FFG4-F1
#
_entry.id   AF-A0A078FFG4-F1
#
_cell.length_a   1.000
_cell.length_b   1.000
_cell.length_c   1.000
_cell.angle_alpha   90.00
_cell.angle_beta   90.00
_cell.angle_gamma   90.00
#
_symmetry.space_group_name_H-M   'P 1'
#
loop_
_entity.id
_entity.type
_entity.pdbx_description
1 polymer ?
#
loop_
_entity_poly.entity_id
_entity_poly.type
_entity_poly.pdbx_seq_one_letter_code
_entity_poly.pdbx_strand_id
1 'polypeptide(L)'
;MSMCIYIYSLIANTIERYQRRVKETGLNHKRDDNSQQARDEIYGLTKKIEQLEISKRKLLGEGIDACSIEELQQLENQLERGLTRIRAKKYQLLREEIEKLKEEERNLIKENTELKEKLHGMGAIVVASSSSTLSSAEVNMDDNGNMEVETGLFIGPPETRQWKKIPPQN
;
A
#
# COMPACT_ATOMS: atom_id res chain seq x y z
N MET A 1 -10.49 24.19 -83.56
CA MET A 1 -9.54 25.17 -83.01
C MET A 1 -10.18 26.04 -81.91
N SER A 2 -11.12 26.95 -82.22
CA SER A 2 -11.68 27.89 -81.21
C SER A 2 -12.37 27.22 -80.00
N MET A 3 -13.17 26.17 -80.22
CA MET A 3 -13.82 25.44 -79.13
C MET A 3 -12.83 24.70 -78.21
N CYS A 4 -11.75 24.14 -78.75
CA CYS A 4 -10.69 23.52 -77.93
C CYS A 4 -9.96 24.54 -77.06
N ILE A 5 -9.70 25.73 -77.59
CA ILE A 5 -9.06 26.83 -76.84
C ILE A 5 -9.98 27.29 -75.70
N TYR A 6 -11.29 27.41 -75.96
CA TYR A 6 -12.28 27.76 -74.94
C TYR A 6 -12.37 26.70 -73.82
N ILE A 7 -12.46 25.42 -74.20
CA ILE A 7 -12.54 24.31 -73.23
C ILE A 7 -11.26 24.24 -72.39
N TYR A 8 -10.08 24.38 -73.00
CA TYR A 8 -8.81 24.42 -72.27
C TYR A 8 -8.76 25.57 -71.25
N SER A 9 -9.16 26.77 -71.66
CA SER A 9 -9.22 27.94 -70.77
C SER A 9 -10.23 27.74 -69.62
N LEU A 10 -11.41 27.18 -69.90
CA LEU A 10 -12.43 26.92 -68.89
C LEU A 10 -11.95 25.89 -67.84
N ILE A 11 -11.30 24.82 -68.28
CA ILE A 11 -10.75 23.79 -67.40
C ILE A 11 -9.61 24.36 -66.57
N ALA A 12 -8.68 25.11 -67.19
CA ALA A 12 -7.58 25.75 -66.49
C ALA A 12 -8.08 26.72 -65.39
N ASN A 13 -9.06 27.57 -65.71
CA ASN A 13 -9.68 28.48 -64.73
C ASN A 13 -10.39 27.72 -63.60
N THR A 14 -11.04 26.61 -63.92
CA THR A 14 -11.72 25.78 -62.92
C THR A 14 -10.71 25.14 -61.97
N ILE A 15 -9.64 24.56 -62.51
CA ILE A 15 -8.53 23.99 -61.73
C ILE A 15 -7.88 25.06 -60.85
N GLU A 16 -7.61 26.24 -61.39
CA GLU A 16 -7.01 27.34 -60.65
C GLU A 16 -7.90 27.81 -59.49
N ARG A 17 -9.21 27.91 -59.70
CA ARG A 17 -10.18 28.23 -58.63
C ARG A 17 -10.19 27.17 -57.53
N TYR A 18 -10.10 25.89 -57.87
CA TYR A 18 -10.00 24.82 -56.87
C TYR A 18 -8.68 24.88 -56.11
N GLN A 19 -7.55 25.08 -56.79
CA GLN A 19 -6.24 25.23 -56.15
C GLN A 19 -6.19 26.45 -55.23
N ARG A 20 -6.81 27.56 -55.63
CA ARG A 20 -6.92 28.77 -54.82
C ARG A 20 -7.77 28.53 -53.57
N ARG A 21 -8.94 27.90 -53.72
CA ARG A 21 -9.79 27.48 -52.58
C ARG A 21 -9.05 26.56 -51.61
N VAL A 22 -8.27 25.59 -52.09
CA VAL A 22 -7.48 24.68 -51.23
C VAL A 22 -6.40 25.43 -50.46
N LYS A 23 -5.68 26.35 -51.11
CA LYS A 23 -4.68 27.21 -50.46
C LYS A 23 -5.31 28.19 -49.46
N GLU A 24 -6.44 28.80 -49.82
CA GLU A 24 -7.22 29.69 -48.95
C GLU A 24 -7.85 28.93 -47.77
N THR A 25 -8.26 27.68 -47.94
CA THR A 25 -8.75 26.82 -46.85
C THR A 25 -7.59 26.38 -45.94
N GLY A 26 -6.41 26.15 -46.50
CA GLY A 26 -5.18 25.89 -45.75
C GLY A 26 -4.65 27.12 -44.98
N LEU A 27 -4.94 28.34 -45.44
CA LEU A 27 -4.61 29.61 -44.77
C LEU A 27 -5.69 30.09 -43.80
N ASN A 28 -6.98 29.84 -44.09
CA ASN A 28 -8.11 30.11 -43.19
C ASN A 28 -8.35 29.02 -42.16
N HIS A 29 -7.61 27.91 -42.24
CA HIS A 29 -7.31 27.15 -41.04
C HIS A 29 -6.41 28.07 -40.21
N LYS A 30 -7.04 28.96 -39.43
CA LYS A 30 -6.68 29.10 -38.02
C LYS A 30 -6.67 27.67 -37.52
N ARG A 31 -5.52 27.02 -37.71
CA ARG A 31 -5.19 25.75 -37.08
C ARG A 31 -5.58 25.98 -35.66
N ASP A 32 -6.51 25.16 -35.26
CA ASP A 32 -7.19 25.16 -34.00
C ASP A 32 -6.08 25.08 -32.93
N ASP A 33 -5.52 26.24 -32.55
CA ASP A 33 -4.31 26.34 -31.72
C ASP A 33 -4.53 25.55 -30.44
N ASN A 34 -5.78 25.57 -29.96
CA ASN A 34 -6.26 24.80 -28.83
C ASN A 34 -6.22 23.28 -29.07
N SER A 35 -6.49 22.79 -30.29
CA SER A 35 -6.40 21.37 -30.66
C SER A 35 -4.96 20.91 -30.83
N GLN A 36 -4.08 21.75 -31.38
CA GLN A 36 -2.65 21.46 -31.48
C GLN A 36 -2.00 21.47 -30.09
N GLN A 37 -2.30 22.47 -29.26
CA GLN A 37 -1.87 22.54 -27.88
C GLN A 37 -2.33 21.32 -27.08
N ALA A 38 -3.60 20.93 -27.18
CA ALA A 38 -4.12 19.74 -26.50
C ALA A 38 -3.39 18.46 -26.94
N ARG A 39 -3.03 18.33 -28.23
CA ARG A 39 -2.24 17.20 -28.73
C ARG A 39 -0.82 17.19 -28.16
N ASP A 40 -0.18 18.35 -28.10
CA ASP A 40 1.17 18.49 -27.57
C ASP A 40 1.19 18.22 -26.05
N GLU A 41 0.15 18.65 -25.32
CA GLU A 41 -0.07 18.33 -23.91
C GLU A 41 -0.27 16.83 -23.70
N ILE A 42 -1.13 16.17 -24.49
CA ILE A 42 -1.33 14.71 -24.44
C ILE A 42 -0.02 13.98 -24.71
N TYR A 43 0.73 14.41 -25.72
CA TYR A 43 2.04 13.83 -26.04
C TYR A 43 3.02 13.98 -24.86
N GLY A 44 3.08 15.18 -24.26
CA GLY A 44 3.90 15.45 -23.08
C GLY A 44 3.53 14.56 -21.88
N LEU A 45 2.24 14.41 -21.60
CA LEU A 45 1.74 13.54 -20.53
C LEU A 45 2.06 12.06 -20.82
N THR A 46 1.88 11.61 -22.05
CA THR A 46 2.18 10.23 -22.46
C THR A 46 3.66 9.91 -22.23
N LYS A 47 4.54 10.81 -22.67
CA LYS A 47 5.99 10.68 -22.45
C LYS A 47 6.34 10.68 -20.95
N LYS A 48 5.64 11.49 -20.14
CA LYS A 48 5.86 11.53 -18.69
C LYS A 48 5.45 10.22 -18.02
N ILE A 49 4.33 9.63 -18.44
CA ILE A 49 3.88 8.31 -17.98
C ILE A 49 4.92 7.25 -18.31
N GLU A 50 5.38 7.19 -19.56
CA GLU A 50 6.40 6.23 -19.99
C GLU A 50 7.70 6.34 -19.15
N GLN A 51 8.16 7.56 -18.89
CA GLN A 51 9.32 7.80 -18.02
C GLN A 51 9.10 7.31 -16.58
N LEU A 52 7.90 7.52 -16.03
CA LEU A 52 7.54 7.05 -14.69
C LEU A 52 7.47 5.52 -14.64
N GLU A 53 6.94 4.88 -15.67
CA GLU A 53 6.89 3.42 -15.78
C GLU A 53 8.29 2.81 -15.88
N ILE A 54 9.19 3.40 -16.68
CA ILE A 54 10.59 2.98 -16.74
C ILE A 54 11.25 3.12 -15.37
N SER A 55 11.07 4.27 -14.71
CA SER A 55 11.62 4.49 -13.36
C SER A 55 11.08 3.48 -12.34
N LYS A 56 9.78 3.18 -12.38
CA LYS A 56 9.15 2.14 -11.55
C LYS A 56 9.78 0.77 -11.80
N ARG A 57 9.92 0.36 -13.07
CA ARG A 57 10.54 -0.93 -13.42
C ARG A 57 11.98 -1.03 -12.90
N LYS A 58 12.78 0.02 -13.10
CA LYS A 58 14.14 0.10 -12.53
C LYS A 58 14.12 -0.07 -11.00
N LEU A 59 13.24 0.65 -10.29
CA LEU A 59 13.07 0.52 -8.82
C LEU A 59 12.64 -0.88 -8.38
N LEU A 60 11.98 -1.66 -9.25
CA LEU A 60 11.58 -3.04 -9.01
C LEU A 60 12.66 -4.07 -9.34
N GLY A 61 13.83 -3.65 -9.83
CA GLY A 61 14.90 -4.55 -10.23
C GLY A 61 14.91 -4.93 -11.71
N GLU A 62 14.00 -4.38 -12.52
CA GLU A 62 13.83 -4.76 -13.93
C GLU A 62 14.64 -3.86 -14.87
N GLY A 63 15.25 -4.44 -15.91
CA GLY A 63 16.00 -3.69 -16.94
C GLY A 63 17.24 -2.97 -16.42
N ILE A 64 17.84 -3.51 -15.36
CA ILE A 64 19.01 -2.92 -14.68
C ILE A 64 20.32 -3.18 -15.44
N ASP A 65 20.35 -4.22 -16.26
CA ASP A 65 21.46 -4.60 -17.15
C ASP A 65 21.91 -3.46 -18.08
N ALA A 66 21.00 -2.57 -18.46
CA ALA A 66 21.30 -1.40 -19.29
C ALA A 66 21.67 -0.13 -18.49
N CYS A 67 21.68 -0.19 -17.14
CA CYS A 67 21.99 0.97 -16.30
C CYS A 67 23.49 1.15 -16.10
N SER A 68 23.93 2.41 -16.06
CA SER A 68 25.28 2.78 -15.63
C SER A 68 25.48 2.57 -14.13
N ILE A 69 26.75 2.56 -13.69
CA ILE A 69 27.12 2.43 -12.27
C ILE A 69 26.55 3.61 -11.46
N GLU A 70 26.58 4.82 -12.02
CA GLU A 70 26.07 6.02 -11.39
C GLU A 70 24.54 5.96 -11.21
N GLU A 71 23.80 5.51 -12.24
CA GLU A 71 22.35 5.31 -12.15
C GLU A 71 21.98 4.24 -11.11
N LEU A 72 22.74 3.15 -11.07
CA LEU A 72 22.59 2.08 -10.08
C LEU A 72 22.77 2.61 -8.66
N GLN A 73 23.83 3.38 -8.42
CA GLN A 73 24.10 3.97 -7.12
C GLN A 73 23.02 4.98 -6.70
N GLN A 74 22.48 5.76 -7.64
CA GLN A 74 21.34 6.65 -7.37
C GLN A 74 20.08 5.86 -6.98
N LEU A 75 19.82 4.75 -7.68
CA LEU A 75 18.68 3.87 -7.42
C LEU A 75 18.77 3.23 -6.03
N GLU A 76 19.94 2.69 -5.68
CA GLU A 76 20.23 2.11 -4.37
C GLU A 76 20.00 3.14 -3.25
N ASN A 77 20.59 4.32 -3.37
CA ASN A 77 20.40 5.41 -2.42
C ASN A 77 18.93 5.81 -2.28
N GLN A 78 18.16 5.83 -3.37
CA GLN A 78 16.73 6.13 -3.33
C GLN A 78 15.94 5.05 -2.57
N LEU A 79 16.24 3.78 -2.84
CA LEU A 79 15.61 2.64 -2.16
C LEU A 79 15.95 2.62 -0.67
N GLU A 80 17.21 2.85 -0.30
CA GLU A 80 17.67 2.89 1.09
C GLU A 80 16.96 3.99 1.89
N ARG A 81 16.88 5.21 1.34
CA ARG A 81 16.13 6.31 1.95
C ARG A 81 14.65 5.97 2.13
N GLY A 82 14.02 5.39 1.10
CA GLY A 82 12.62 4.97 1.14
C GLY A 82 12.38 3.91 2.23
N LEU A 83 13.23 2.89 2.26
CA LEU A 83 13.16 1.79 3.22
C LEU A 83 13.37 2.27 4.66
N THR A 84 14.31 3.19 4.87
CA THR A 84 14.56 3.82 6.16
C THR A 84 13.32 4.56 6.66
N ARG A 85 12.68 5.36 5.80
CA ARG A 85 11.42 6.06 6.13
C ARG A 85 10.28 5.10 6.46
N ILE A 86 10.12 4.04 5.68
CA ILE A 86 9.08 3.01 5.91
C ILE A 86 9.30 2.33 7.26
N ARG A 87 10.54 1.88 7.54
CA ARG A 87 10.89 1.24 8.81
C ARG A 87 10.66 2.17 9.98
N ALA A 88 11.12 3.42 9.90
CA ALA A 88 10.91 4.42 10.95
C ALA A 88 9.43 4.62 11.27
N LYS A 89 8.57 4.77 10.23
CA LYS A 89 7.13 4.91 10.41
C LYS A 89 6.49 3.63 10.99
N LYS A 90 6.90 2.45 10.53
CA LYS A 90 6.42 1.18 11.09
C LYS A 90 6.76 1.05 12.58
N TYR A 91 8.00 1.37 12.96
CA TYR A 91 8.43 1.35 14.36
C TYR A 91 7.69 2.38 15.21
N GLN A 92 7.45 3.57 14.68
CA GLN A 92 6.66 4.59 15.37
C GLN A 92 5.25 4.08 15.68
N LEU A 93 4.52 3.62 14.68
CA LEU A 93 3.15 3.12 14.84
C LEU A 93 3.09 1.92 15.80
N LEU A 94 4.06 1.00 15.72
CA LEU A 94 4.12 -0.14 16.62
C LEU A 94 4.36 0.28 18.07
N ARG A 95 5.24 1.28 18.31
CA ARG A 95 5.46 1.83 19.65
C ARG A 95 4.21 2.50 20.20
N GLU A 96 3.51 3.27 19.38
CA GLU A 96 2.26 3.92 19.77
C GLU A 96 1.20 2.88 20.18
N GLU A 97 1.06 1.78 19.43
CA GLU A 97 0.13 0.70 19.77
C GLU A 97 0.54 -0.04 21.05
N ILE A 98 1.83 -0.33 21.24
CA ILE A 98 2.34 -0.96 22.46
C ILE A 98 2.02 -0.10 23.68
N GLU A 99 2.27 1.20 23.62
CA GLU A 99 2.01 2.10 24.76
C GLU A 99 0.51 2.23 25.06
N LYS A 100 -0.33 2.26 24.03
CA LYS A 100 -1.79 2.22 24.20
C LYS A 100 -2.24 0.94 24.91
N LEU A 101 -1.75 -0.22 24.49
CA LEU A 101 -2.10 -1.50 25.11
C LEU A 101 -1.61 -1.60 26.56
N LYS A 102 -0.42 -1.09 26.87
CA LYS A 102 0.07 -1.01 28.26
C LYS A 102 -0.76 -0.10 29.15
N GLU A 103 -1.28 1.00 28.61
CA GLU A 103 -2.21 1.87 29.34
C GLU A 103 -3.52 1.15 29.64
N GLU A 104 -4.07 0.44 28.65
CA GLU A 104 -5.27 -0.38 28.81
C GLU A 104 -5.07 -1.48 29.85
N GLU A 105 -3.96 -2.22 29.78
CA GLU A 105 -3.58 -3.23 30.78
C GLU A 105 -3.54 -2.64 32.19
N ARG A 106 -2.88 -1.48 32.36
CA ARG A 106 -2.82 -0.81 33.67
C ARG A 106 -4.19 -0.41 34.19
N ASN A 107 -5.09 0.06 33.32
CA ASN A 107 -6.43 0.46 33.73
C ASN A 107 -7.29 -0.75 34.11
N LEU A 108 -7.20 -1.83 33.34
CA LEU A 108 -7.88 -3.10 33.66
C LEU A 108 -7.37 -3.70 34.97
N ILE A 109 -6.06 -3.66 35.23
CA ILE A 109 -5.50 -4.12 36.50
C ILE A 109 -6.08 -3.31 37.66
N LYS A 110 -6.10 -1.98 37.56
CA LYS A 110 -6.67 -1.09 38.59
C LYS A 110 -8.14 -1.41 38.84
N GLU A 111 -8.95 -1.47 37.79
CA GLU A 111 -10.38 -1.79 37.91
C GLU A 111 -10.60 -3.18 38.55
N ASN A 112 -9.84 -4.18 38.11
CA ASN A 112 -9.92 -5.54 38.66
C ASN A 112 -9.56 -5.57 40.15
N THR A 113 -8.51 -4.82 40.56
CA THR A 113 -8.14 -4.70 41.98
C THR A 113 -9.24 -4.03 42.80
N GLU A 114 -9.82 -2.93 42.32
CA GLU A 114 -10.92 -2.24 43.01
C GLU A 114 -12.16 -3.13 43.14
N LEU A 115 -12.51 -3.88 42.09
CA LEU A 115 -13.63 -4.82 42.12
C LEU A 115 -13.40 -5.97 43.11
N LYS A 116 -12.17 -6.52 43.16
CA LYS A 116 -11.79 -7.54 44.14
C LYS A 116 -11.88 -7.01 45.57
N GLU A 117 -11.40 -5.79 45.83
CA GLU A 117 -11.51 -5.16 47.14
C GLU A 117 -12.97 -4.94 47.55
N LYS A 118 -13.82 -4.44 46.64
CA LYS A 118 -15.26 -4.29 46.88
C LYS A 118 -15.93 -5.65 47.14
N LEU A 119 -15.55 -6.70 46.40
CA LEU A 119 -16.08 -8.04 46.62
C LEU A 119 -15.67 -8.60 47.99
N HIS A 120 -14.42 -8.40 48.43
CA HIS A 120 -14.00 -8.80 49.78
C HIS A 120 -14.70 -7.97 50.86
N GLY A 121 -14.90 -6.66 50.63
CA GLY A 121 -15.64 -5.77 51.51
C GLY A 121 -17.13 -6.13 51.64
N MET A 122 -17.78 -6.55 50.54
CA MET A 122 -19.15 -7.08 50.55
C MET A 122 -19.23 -8.53 51.05
N GLY A 123 -18.21 -9.35 50.80
CA GLY A 123 -18.10 -10.73 51.27
C GLY A 123 -18.08 -10.82 52.79
N ALA A 124 -17.50 -9.83 53.46
CA ALA A 124 -17.59 -9.70 54.92
C ALA A 124 -19.04 -9.48 55.43
N ILE A 125 -19.92 -8.90 54.61
CA ILE A 125 -21.36 -8.70 54.95
C ILE A 125 -22.17 -9.96 54.65
N VAL A 126 -21.83 -10.72 53.60
CA VAL A 126 -22.55 -11.96 53.22
C VAL A 126 -22.15 -13.14 54.11
N VAL A 127 -20.89 -13.22 54.58
CA VAL A 127 -20.45 -14.27 55.52
C VAL A 127 -21.09 -14.10 56.90
N ALA A 128 -21.48 -12.88 57.29
CA ALA A 128 -22.29 -12.66 58.51
C ALA A 128 -23.73 -13.19 58.39
N SER A 129 -24.23 -13.42 57.16
CA SER A 129 -25.60 -13.92 56.90
C SER A 129 -25.65 -15.39 56.49
N SER A 130 -24.51 -16.09 56.45
CA SER A 130 -24.44 -17.51 56.08
C SER A 130 -23.61 -18.28 57.10
N SER A 131 -24.10 -18.31 58.34
CA SER A 131 -23.68 -19.32 59.31
C SER A 131 -24.33 -20.66 58.94
N SER A 132 -23.48 -21.64 58.61
CA SER A 132 -23.67 -23.09 58.37
C SER A 132 -22.96 -23.47 57.05
N THR A 133 -21.87 -24.25 57.00
CA THR A 133 -21.43 -25.38 57.83
C THR A 133 -20.03 -25.86 57.36
N LEU A 134 -19.13 -26.13 58.33
CA LEU A 134 -18.11 -27.21 58.39
C LEU A 134 -16.94 -27.21 57.36
N SER A 135 -15.67 -27.50 57.64
CA SER A 135 -14.94 -27.97 58.83
C SER A 135 -13.43 -27.73 58.61
N SER A 136 -12.71 -27.50 59.72
CA SER A 136 -11.26 -27.36 59.86
C SER A 136 -10.44 -28.54 59.33
N ALA A 137 -9.28 -28.26 58.72
CA ALA A 137 -8.05 -29.06 58.82
C ALA A 137 -6.83 -28.26 58.31
N GLU A 138 -6.04 -27.82 59.27
CA GLU A 138 -4.56 -27.74 59.33
C GLU A 138 -3.72 -27.21 58.15
N VAL A 139 -2.86 -26.26 58.53
CA VAL A 139 -1.78 -25.60 57.80
C VAL A 139 -0.69 -26.61 57.41
N ASN A 140 -0.20 -26.55 56.17
CA ASN A 140 1.21 -26.80 55.85
C ASN A 140 1.62 -25.98 54.63
N MET A 141 2.66 -25.17 54.83
CA MET A 141 3.47 -24.53 53.79
C MET A 141 4.68 -25.43 53.48
N ASP A 142 5.19 -25.29 52.27
CA ASP A 142 6.34 -25.97 51.62
C ASP A 142 6.08 -27.30 50.91
N ASP A 143 6.05 -27.26 49.56
CA ASP A 143 7.20 -27.75 48.80
C ASP A 143 7.28 -27.10 47.40
N ASN A 144 8.51 -26.74 47.07
CA ASN A 144 9.01 -26.10 45.88
C ASN A 144 8.99 -27.10 44.70
N GLY A 145 7.95 -27.04 43.88
CA GLY A 145 7.87 -27.77 42.61
C GLY A 145 7.77 -26.81 41.44
N ASN A 146 8.91 -26.42 40.88
CA ASN A 146 9.00 -25.69 39.62
C ASN A 146 8.48 -26.61 38.49
N MET A 147 7.16 -26.63 38.26
CA MET A 147 6.58 -27.38 37.15
C MET A 147 6.79 -26.58 35.87
N GLU A 148 7.91 -26.86 35.20
CA GLU A 148 8.15 -26.42 33.83
C GLU A 148 7.16 -27.14 32.90
N VAL A 149 6.07 -26.44 32.59
CA VAL A 149 5.12 -26.89 31.56
C VAL A 149 5.74 -26.57 30.20
N GLU A 150 6.20 -27.60 29.51
CA GLU A 150 6.67 -27.50 28.13
C GLU A 150 5.47 -27.15 27.23
N THR A 151 5.24 -25.85 27.05
CA THR A 151 4.27 -25.39 26.06
C THR A 151 4.89 -25.60 24.68
N GLY A 152 4.22 -26.35 23.79
CA GLY A 152 4.62 -26.52 22.38
C GLY A 152 4.53 -25.23 21.54
N LEU A 153 4.82 -24.08 22.14
CA LEU A 153 4.88 -22.79 21.47
C LEU A 153 6.25 -22.61 20.82
N PHE A 154 6.27 -22.68 19.49
CA PHE A 154 7.41 -22.26 18.68
C PHE A 154 7.37 -20.75 18.47
N ILE A 155 8.24 -20.01 19.16
CA ILE A 155 8.45 -18.57 18.93
C ILE A 155 9.44 -18.43 17.76
N GLY A 156 8.90 -18.45 16.54
CA GLY A 156 9.66 -18.23 15.31
C GLY A 156 8.75 -17.72 14.18
N PRO A 157 9.32 -17.31 13.03
CA PRO A 157 8.54 -16.93 11.87
C PRO A 157 7.58 -18.07 11.47
N PRO A 158 6.31 -17.78 11.12
CA PRO A 158 5.32 -18.83 10.85
C PRO A 158 5.80 -19.75 9.71
N GLU A 159 5.64 -21.06 9.88
CA GLU A 159 5.92 -22.03 8.83
C GLU A 159 5.09 -21.71 7.58
N THR A 160 5.76 -21.56 6.44
CA THR A 160 5.09 -21.44 5.16
C THR A 160 4.42 -22.78 4.86
N ARG A 161 3.08 -22.78 4.77
CA ARG A 161 2.31 -23.96 4.38
C ARG A 161 2.71 -24.38 2.97
N GLN A 162 3.64 -25.33 2.87
CA GLN A 162 3.87 -26.06 1.64
C GLN A 162 2.72 -27.07 1.51
N TRP A 163 1.71 -26.74 0.71
CA TRP A 163 0.65 -27.71 0.39
C TRP A 163 1.29 -28.90 -0.31
N LYS A 164 1.48 -30.00 0.42
CA LYS A 164 1.72 -31.32 -0.19
C LYS A 164 0.44 -31.69 -0.94
N LYS A 165 0.52 -31.68 -2.28
CA LYS A 165 -0.51 -32.27 -3.13
C LYS A 165 -0.67 -33.73 -2.71
N ILE A 166 -1.84 -34.07 -2.19
CA ILE A 166 -2.24 -35.46 -1.95
C ILE A 166 -2.49 -36.06 -3.35
N PRO A 167 -1.79 -37.13 -3.75
CA PRO A 167 -2.08 -37.78 -5.03
C PRO A 167 -3.45 -38.46 -4.97
N PRO A 168 -4.19 -38.54 -6.09
CA PRO A 168 -5.50 -39.19 -6.11
C PRO A 168 -5.34 -40.67 -5.78
N GLN A 169 -6.17 -41.17 -4.87
CA GLN A 169 -6.32 -42.60 -4.66
C GLN A 169 -7.12 -43.17 -5.84
N ASN A 170 -6.57 -44.20 -6.48
CA ASN A 170 -7.26 -45.07 -7.44
C ASN A 170 -8.42 -45.81 -6.77
#